data_AF-K6A3V7-F1
#
_entry.id   AF-K6A3V7-F1
#
_cell.length_a   1.000
_cell.length_b   1.000
_cell.length_c   1.000
_cell.angle_alpha   90.00
_cell.angle_beta   90.00
_cell.angle_gamma   90.00
#
_symmetry.space_group_name_H-M   'P 1'
#
loop_
_entity.id
_entity.type
_entity.pdbx_description
1 polymer ?
#
loop_
_entity_poly.entity_id
_entity_poly.type
_entity_poly.pdbx_seq_one_letter_code
_entity_poly.pdbx_strand_id
1 'polypeptide(L)'
;MKSAFNDIIYEKRGIYGVLHVIILLLSLFLIVVISVDTFKNIPFMTQGSYLKIQFWICMFFIADFVLEFFLSKRKLYYLQTHFIFLIVSIPYLNIISYYGIEFSPEITYFLRFIPLARSGYALAIVVGWLSSNKASGLFVSYLTMLLATVYFSSLIFFVIEHKVNPQVTGYDDALWWAFMDVTTVGSNIYAVTPTGRILSVLLAALGMMMFPIFTVYVTSLVQNANKRKNELYNEDNTPQPEAAKQTASKPAEGGKITS
;
A
#
# COMPACT_ATOMS: atom_id res chain seq x y z
N MET A 1 3.33 26.11 1.73
CA MET A 1 3.58 24.66 1.68
C MET A 1 2.37 23.95 2.29
N LYS A 2 1.26 23.83 1.55
CA LYS A 2 0.10 23.01 1.95
C LYS A 2 0.55 21.56 1.85
N SER A 3 0.58 20.85 2.96
CA SER A 3 1.06 19.47 3.03
C SER A 3 0.25 18.58 2.09
N ALA A 4 0.91 17.69 1.37
CA ALA A 4 0.27 16.65 0.54
C ALA A 4 -0.78 15.83 1.32
N PHE A 5 -0.69 15.81 2.66
CA PHE A 5 -1.72 15.25 3.55
C PHE A 5 -3.08 15.96 3.47
N ASN A 6 -3.11 17.28 3.30
CA ASN A 6 -4.39 17.99 3.16
C ASN A 6 -5.06 17.69 1.82
N ASP A 7 -4.29 17.52 0.76
CA ASP A 7 -4.82 17.13 -0.55
C ASP A 7 -5.29 15.67 -0.58
N ILE A 8 -4.63 14.78 0.18
CA ILE A 8 -5.06 13.40 0.47
C ILE A 8 -6.44 13.36 1.14
N ILE A 9 -6.73 14.29 2.06
CA ILE A 9 -7.97 14.31 2.84
C ILE A 9 -9.12 15.02 2.10
N TYR A 10 -8.83 16.05 1.29
CA TYR A 10 -9.86 16.97 0.80
C TYR A 10 -10.38 16.74 -0.63
N GLU A 11 -9.75 15.90 -1.47
CA GLU A 11 -10.25 15.74 -2.85
C GLU A 11 -11.37 14.68 -2.97
N LYS A 12 -12.61 15.18 -3.12
CA LYS A 12 -13.84 14.48 -3.58
C LYS A 12 -14.44 13.32 -2.74
N ARG A 13 -13.93 12.98 -1.54
CA ARG A 13 -14.45 11.81 -0.77
C ARG A 13 -14.81 12.00 0.71
N GLY A 14 -14.87 13.22 1.25
CA GLY A 14 -15.50 13.51 2.56
C GLY A 14 -15.09 12.55 3.70
N ILE A 15 -16.07 12.08 4.49
CA ILE A 15 -15.88 11.19 5.66
C ILE A 15 -15.17 9.87 5.31
N TYR A 16 -15.36 9.34 4.10
CA TYR A 16 -14.75 8.08 3.68
C TYR A 16 -13.22 8.14 3.62
N GLY A 17 -12.67 9.27 3.16
CA GLY A 17 -11.21 9.45 3.13
C GLY A 17 -10.60 9.37 4.54
N VAL A 18 -11.27 9.97 5.52
CA VAL A 18 -10.83 9.94 6.92
C VAL A 18 -10.92 8.53 7.50
N LEU A 19 -12.02 7.81 7.24
CA LEU A 19 -12.18 6.41 7.68
C LEU A 19 -11.07 5.50 7.12
N HIS A 20 -10.76 5.62 5.82
CA HIS A 20 -9.69 4.84 5.18
C HIS A 20 -8.31 5.15 5.79
N VAL A 21 -8.03 6.42 6.10
CA VAL A 21 -6.77 6.81 6.77
C VAL A 21 -6.69 6.22 8.18
N ILE A 22 -7.80 6.24 8.94
CA ILE A 22 -7.85 5.62 10.27
C ILE A 22 -7.61 4.10 10.17
N ILE A 23 -8.24 3.43 9.20
CA ILE A 23 -8.02 1.99 8.94
C ILE A 23 -6.55 1.71 8.65
N LEU A 24 -5.90 2.54 7.84
CA LEU A 24 -4.47 2.40 7.57
C LEU A 24 -3.65 2.49 8.85
N LEU A 25 -3.90 3.51 9.67
CA LEU A 25 -3.15 3.72 10.91
C LEU A 25 -3.34 2.56 11.89
N LEU A 26 -4.59 2.07 12.04
CA LEU A 26 -4.89 0.91 12.88
C LEU A 26 -4.25 -0.38 12.34
N SER A 27 -4.23 -0.55 11.03
CA SER A 27 -3.60 -1.71 10.38
C SER A 27 -2.08 -1.68 10.51
N LEU A 28 -1.47 -0.51 10.33
CA LEU A 28 -0.03 -0.32 10.51
C LEU A 28 0.37 -0.52 11.98
N PHE A 29 -0.42 0.00 12.91
CA PHE A 29 -0.26 -0.25 14.33
C PHE A 29 -0.33 -1.76 14.64
N LEU A 30 -1.31 -2.49 14.10
CA LEU A 30 -1.39 -3.94 14.25
C LEU A 30 -0.17 -4.66 13.71
N ILE A 31 0.32 -4.29 12.52
CA ILE A 31 1.53 -4.87 11.93
C ILE A 31 2.72 -4.69 12.89
N VAL A 32 2.89 -3.49 13.45
CA VAL A 32 3.98 -3.21 14.40
C VAL A 32 3.83 -4.06 15.66
N VAL A 33 2.63 -4.13 16.24
CA VAL A 33 2.37 -4.94 17.45
C VAL A 33 2.67 -6.42 17.17
N ILE A 34 2.17 -6.98 16.06
CA ILE A 34 2.40 -8.38 15.71
C ILE A 34 3.89 -8.64 15.41
N SER A 35 4.58 -7.68 14.80
CA SER A 35 6.04 -7.76 14.58
C SER A 35 6.78 -7.89 15.89
N VAL A 36 6.52 -6.98 16.84
CA VAL A 36 7.21 -6.94 18.14
C VAL A 36 6.97 -8.23 18.90
N ASP A 37 5.74 -8.75 18.89
CA ASP A 37 5.40 -10.00 19.56
C ASP A 37 6.06 -11.21 18.89
N THR A 38 6.10 -11.24 17.55
CA THR A 38 6.78 -12.28 16.77
C THR A 38 8.28 -12.28 17.05
N PHE A 39 8.91 -11.10 17.13
CA PHE A 39 10.35 -10.96 17.38
C PHE A 39 10.74 -11.29 18.82
N LYS A 40 9.85 -11.01 19.79
CA LYS A 40 10.10 -11.31 21.21
C LYS A 40 9.68 -12.73 21.61
N ASN A 41 9.13 -13.51 20.67
CA ASN A 41 8.65 -14.87 20.88
C ASN A 41 7.70 -15.00 22.09
N ILE A 42 6.88 -13.96 22.33
CA ILE A 42 5.94 -13.91 23.45
C ILE A 42 4.69 -14.71 23.06
N PRO A 43 4.14 -15.59 23.93
CA PRO A 43 2.93 -16.31 23.59
C PRO A 43 1.74 -15.34 23.46
N PHE A 44 1.21 -15.23 22.24
CA PHE A 44 0.07 -14.40 21.80
C PHE A 44 -1.17 -14.47 22.73
N MET A 45 -1.38 -15.60 23.40
CA MET A 45 -2.59 -15.88 24.18
C MET A 45 -2.48 -15.51 25.66
N THR A 46 -1.28 -15.24 26.17
CA THR A 46 -1.07 -15.02 27.61
C THR A 46 -1.15 -13.57 28.04
N GLN A 47 -1.16 -12.61 27.10
CA GLN A 47 -1.31 -11.19 27.43
C GLN A 47 -2.76 -10.75 27.19
N GLY A 48 -3.56 -10.65 28.26
CA GLY A 48 -4.93 -10.14 28.18
C GLY A 48 -5.04 -8.75 27.54
N SER A 49 -3.99 -7.93 27.61
CA SER A 49 -3.91 -6.64 26.94
C SER A 49 -3.93 -6.74 25.41
N TYR A 50 -3.27 -7.75 24.83
CA TYR A 50 -3.23 -7.96 23.39
C TYR A 50 -4.61 -8.33 22.84
N LEU A 51 -5.26 -9.31 23.48
CA LEU A 51 -6.61 -9.74 23.11
C LEU A 51 -7.60 -8.56 23.22
N LYS A 52 -7.50 -7.71 24.26
CA LYS A 52 -8.33 -6.51 24.39
C LYS A 52 -8.11 -5.53 23.23
N ILE A 53 -6.87 -5.25 22.86
CA ILE A 53 -6.54 -4.36 21.73
C ILE A 53 -7.09 -4.93 20.42
N GLN A 54 -6.85 -6.22 20.16
CA GLN A 54 -7.36 -6.87 18.95
C GLN A 54 -8.87 -6.79 18.83
N PHE A 55 -9.58 -7.05 19.92
CA PHE A 55 -11.04 -7.01 19.97
C PHE A 55 -11.57 -5.65 19.54
N TRP A 56 -11.03 -4.56 20.11
CA TRP A 56 -11.48 -3.21 19.77
C TRP A 56 -11.20 -2.85 18.31
N ILE A 57 -10.07 -3.28 17.76
CA ILE A 57 -9.75 -3.04 16.35
C ILE A 57 -10.67 -3.86 15.42
N CYS A 58 -10.98 -5.10 15.78
CA CYS A 58 -11.98 -5.91 15.07
C CYS A 58 -13.37 -5.24 15.09
N MET A 59 -13.80 -4.76 16.25
CA MET A 59 -15.07 -4.03 16.38
C MET A 59 -15.09 -2.77 15.52
N PHE A 60 -13.95 -2.05 15.43
CA PHE A 60 -13.84 -0.89 14.54
C PHE A 60 -13.98 -1.27 13.07
N PHE A 61 -13.31 -2.32 12.58
CA PHE A 61 -13.45 -2.75 11.18
C PHE A 61 -14.83 -3.30 10.85
N ILE A 62 -15.47 -4.03 11.78
CA ILE A 62 -16.85 -4.45 11.61
C ILE A 62 -17.77 -3.22 11.52
N ALA A 63 -17.58 -2.23 12.40
CA ALA A 63 -18.37 -1.01 12.37
C ALA A 63 -18.18 -0.25 11.05
N ASP A 64 -16.95 -0.13 10.56
CA ASP A 64 -16.64 0.49 9.28
C ASP A 64 -17.31 -0.23 8.10
N PHE A 65 -17.16 -1.56 8.02
CA PHE A 65 -17.83 -2.37 7.01
C PHE A 65 -19.35 -2.18 7.04
N VAL A 66 -19.94 -2.15 8.23
CA VAL A 66 -21.38 -1.96 8.42
C VAL A 66 -21.81 -0.56 7.97
N LEU A 67 -21.06 0.48 8.32
CA LEU A 67 -21.32 1.85 7.88
C LEU A 67 -21.27 1.94 6.35
N GLU A 68 -20.19 1.48 5.73
CA GLU A 68 -20.05 1.50 4.27
C GLU A 68 -21.12 0.67 3.57
N PHE A 69 -21.48 -0.50 4.12
CA PHE A 69 -22.57 -1.33 3.60
C PHE A 69 -23.91 -0.58 3.59
N PHE A 70 -24.25 0.13 4.68
CA PHE A 70 -25.49 0.91 4.78
C PHE A 70 -25.49 2.13 3.86
N LEU A 71 -24.35 2.80 3.69
CA LEU A 71 -24.24 3.96 2.81
C LEU A 71 -24.11 3.57 1.32
N SER A 72 -23.78 2.31 1.01
CA SER A 72 -23.64 1.84 -0.36
C SER A 72 -24.99 1.83 -1.11
N LYS A 73 -25.00 2.40 -2.32
CA LYS A 73 -26.19 2.37 -3.19
C LYS A 73 -26.53 0.96 -3.70
N ARG A 74 -25.54 0.06 -3.81
CA ARG A 74 -25.68 -1.32 -4.30
C ARG A 74 -25.13 -2.31 -3.28
N LYS A 75 -25.95 -2.59 -2.25
CA LYS A 75 -25.60 -3.44 -1.10
C LYS A 75 -25.02 -4.80 -1.46
N LEU A 76 -25.64 -5.49 -2.43
CA LEU A 76 -25.20 -6.83 -2.84
C LEU A 76 -23.83 -6.82 -3.51
N TYR A 77 -23.58 -5.83 -4.38
CA TYR A 77 -22.27 -5.65 -5.02
C TYR A 77 -21.19 -5.31 -3.99
N TYR A 78 -21.50 -4.41 -3.06
CA TYR A 78 -20.58 -4.06 -1.98
C TYR A 78 -20.20 -5.29 -1.13
N LEU A 79 -21.19 -6.11 -0.76
CA LEU A 79 -20.98 -7.34 0.00
C LEU A 79 -20.09 -8.33 -0.76
N GLN A 80 -20.31 -8.53 -2.06
CA GLN A 80 -19.50 -9.44 -2.88
C GLN A 80 -18.04 -8.99 -2.99
N THR A 81 -17.78 -7.69 -3.12
CA THR A 81 -16.42 -7.16 -3.24
C THR A 81 -15.67 -7.16 -1.90
N HIS A 82 -16.37 -6.96 -0.78
CA HIS A 82 -15.76 -6.83 0.56
C HIS A 82 -16.01 -8.05 1.46
N PHE A 83 -16.48 -9.18 0.91
CA PHE A 83 -16.77 -10.38 1.70
C PHE A 83 -15.54 -10.90 2.47
N ILE A 84 -14.37 -10.86 1.84
CA ILE A 84 -13.10 -11.24 2.48
C ILE A 84 -12.79 -10.32 3.65
N PHE A 85 -13.07 -9.01 3.53
CA PHE A 85 -12.88 -8.05 4.62
C PHE A 85 -13.72 -8.40 5.85
N LEU A 86 -14.98 -8.77 5.62
CA LEU A 86 -15.90 -9.14 6.68
C LEU A 86 -15.39 -10.37 7.45
N ILE A 87 -14.93 -11.40 6.73
CA ILE A 87 -14.36 -12.60 7.36
C ILE A 87 -13.15 -12.23 8.21
N VAL A 88 -12.16 -11.53 7.65
CA VAL A 88 -10.91 -11.24 8.38
C VAL A 88 -11.12 -10.24 9.53
N SER A 89 -12.22 -9.49 9.55
CA SER A 89 -12.54 -8.53 10.62
C SER A 89 -13.11 -9.19 11.89
N ILE A 90 -13.52 -10.46 11.83
CA ILE A 90 -14.08 -11.19 12.97
C ILE A 90 -12.98 -11.41 14.04
N PRO A 91 -13.26 -11.17 15.33
CA PRO A 91 -12.29 -11.35 16.41
C PRO A 91 -12.13 -12.82 16.82
N TYR A 92 -11.64 -13.67 15.92
CA TYR A 92 -11.54 -15.12 16.14
C TYR A 92 -10.73 -15.47 17.40
N LEU A 93 -9.57 -14.85 17.61
CA LEU A 93 -8.74 -15.14 18.79
C LEU A 93 -9.48 -14.85 20.10
N ASN A 94 -10.29 -13.78 20.14
CA ASN A 94 -11.10 -13.44 21.30
C ASN A 94 -12.24 -14.43 21.52
N ILE A 95 -12.91 -14.85 20.45
CA ILE A 95 -14.00 -15.83 20.53
C ILE A 95 -13.46 -17.15 21.09
N ILE A 96 -12.34 -17.62 20.54
CA ILE A 96 -11.70 -18.87 20.95
C ILE A 96 -11.26 -18.80 22.40
N SER A 97 -10.61 -17.70 22.81
CA SER A 97 -10.20 -17.47 24.20
C SER A 97 -11.39 -17.36 25.16
N TYR A 98 -12.50 -16.73 24.75
CA TYR A 98 -13.68 -16.55 25.59
C TYR A 98 -14.43 -17.86 25.85
N TYR A 99 -14.59 -18.69 24.81
CA TYR A 99 -15.25 -19.99 24.91
C TYR A 99 -14.33 -21.11 25.39
N GLY A 100 -13.03 -20.84 25.62
CA GLY A 100 -12.07 -21.83 26.07
C GLY A 100 -11.87 -22.98 25.06
N ILE A 101 -12.02 -22.70 23.76
CA ILE A 101 -11.90 -23.73 22.73
C ILE A 101 -10.42 -24.01 22.51
N GLU A 102 -9.99 -25.22 22.86
CA GLU A 102 -8.63 -25.68 22.58
C GLU A 102 -8.58 -26.34 21.21
N PHE A 103 -7.70 -25.83 20.36
CA PHE A 103 -7.41 -26.42 19.05
C PHE A 103 -6.07 -27.14 19.09
N SER A 104 -5.82 -27.99 18.08
CA SER A 104 -4.50 -28.59 17.90
C SER A 104 -3.42 -27.50 17.81
N PRO A 105 -2.16 -27.79 18.18
CA PRO A 105 -1.07 -26.82 18.12
C PRO A 105 -0.90 -26.20 16.72
N GLU A 106 -1.15 -26.98 15.67
CA GLU A 106 -1.07 -26.51 14.28
C GLU A 106 -2.17 -25.49 13.97
N ILE A 107 -3.43 -25.77 14.35
CA ILE A 107 -4.55 -24.85 14.10
C ILE A 107 -4.40 -23.58 14.92
N THR A 108 -4.03 -23.70 16.19
CA THR A 108 -3.73 -22.55 17.07
C THR A 108 -2.64 -21.67 16.49
N TYR A 109 -1.69 -22.29 15.79
CA TYR A 109 -0.66 -21.56 15.06
C TYR A 109 -1.23 -20.80 13.85
N PHE A 110 -2.04 -21.46 13.03
CA PHE A 110 -2.65 -20.82 11.86
C PHE A 110 -3.54 -19.63 12.24
N LEU A 111 -4.24 -19.71 13.37
CA LEU A 111 -5.07 -18.64 13.88
C LEU A 111 -4.28 -17.35 14.19
N ARG A 112 -2.97 -17.44 14.47
CA ARG A 112 -2.09 -16.27 14.65
C ARG A 112 -1.93 -15.43 13.39
N PHE A 113 -2.19 -16.00 12.21
CA PHE A 113 -2.08 -15.28 10.94
C PHE A 113 -3.36 -14.54 10.54
N ILE A 114 -4.50 -14.80 11.19
CA ILE A 114 -5.74 -14.07 10.90
C ILE A 114 -5.55 -12.54 11.06
N PRO A 115 -4.96 -12.05 12.16
CA PRO A 115 -4.61 -10.63 12.28
C PRO A 115 -3.71 -10.12 11.15
N LEU A 116 -2.79 -10.96 10.64
CA LEU A 116 -1.91 -10.63 9.52
C LEU A 116 -2.67 -10.48 8.20
N ALA A 117 -3.53 -11.45 7.89
CA ALA A 117 -4.38 -11.44 6.70
C ALA A 117 -5.29 -10.20 6.68
N ARG A 118 -5.84 -9.84 7.84
CA ARG A 118 -6.61 -8.62 8.05
C ARG A 118 -5.79 -7.36 7.73
N SER A 119 -4.57 -7.25 8.26
CA SER A 119 -3.68 -6.11 7.99
C SER A 119 -3.28 -6.02 6.51
N GLY A 120 -3.03 -7.16 5.86
CA GLY A 120 -2.73 -7.22 4.43
C GLY A 120 -3.90 -6.74 3.57
N TYR A 121 -5.13 -7.14 3.90
CA TYR A 121 -6.32 -6.67 3.18
C TYR A 121 -6.55 -5.16 3.35
N ALA A 122 -6.42 -4.65 4.59
CA ALA A 122 -6.56 -3.22 4.85
C ALA A 122 -5.52 -2.39 4.08
N LEU A 123 -4.29 -2.90 3.96
CA LEU A 123 -3.27 -2.27 3.13
C LEU A 123 -3.63 -2.32 1.64
N ALA A 124 -4.20 -3.41 1.15
CA ALA A 124 -4.66 -3.53 -0.24
C ALA A 124 -5.74 -2.51 -0.60
N ILE A 125 -6.72 -2.26 0.30
CA ILE A 125 -7.73 -1.20 0.11
C ILE A 125 -7.05 0.15 -0.07
N VAL A 126 -6.07 0.47 0.79
CA VAL A 126 -5.42 1.78 0.76
C VAL A 126 -4.49 1.93 -0.44
N VAL A 127 -3.78 0.88 -0.83
CA VAL A 127 -3.01 0.85 -2.08
C VAL A 127 -3.94 1.11 -3.28
N GLY A 128 -5.12 0.48 -3.30
CA GLY A 128 -6.14 0.76 -4.32
C GLY A 128 -6.62 2.22 -4.31
N TRP A 129 -6.76 2.80 -3.13
CA TRP A 129 -7.12 4.21 -2.96
C TRP A 129 -6.01 5.17 -3.43
N LEU A 130 -4.74 4.92 -3.04
CA LEU A 130 -3.57 5.70 -3.48
C LEU A 130 -3.36 5.62 -4.99
N SER A 131 -3.58 4.44 -5.57
CA SER A 131 -3.48 4.19 -7.01
C SER A 131 -4.52 4.99 -7.82
N SER A 132 -5.67 5.31 -7.22
CA SER A 132 -6.72 6.11 -7.86
C SER A 132 -6.35 7.60 -8.01
N ASN A 133 -5.31 8.11 -7.34
CA ASN A 133 -4.94 9.53 -7.33
C ASN A 133 -3.71 9.82 -8.22
N LYS A 134 -3.98 10.09 -9.51
CA LYS A 134 -3.02 10.49 -10.59
C LYS A 134 -1.90 9.48 -10.91
N ALA A 135 -1.39 9.51 -12.15
CA ALA A 135 -0.44 8.55 -12.72
C ALA A 135 0.91 8.42 -11.98
N SER A 136 1.30 9.39 -11.13
CA SER A 136 2.43 9.26 -10.20
C SER A 136 2.15 8.27 -9.05
N GLY A 137 0.88 7.99 -8.76
CA GLY A 137 0.42 7.04 -7.75
C GLY A 137 0.58 5.58 -8.13
N LEU A 138 0.67 5.23 -9.42
CA LEU A 138 0.84 3.83 -9.85
C LEU A 138 2.18 3.25 -9.39
N PHE A 139 3.28 3.98 -9.60
CA PHE A 139 4.60 3.53 -9.17
C PHE A 139 4.69 3.44 -7.64
N VAL A 140 4.21 4.46 -6.93
CA VAL A 140 4.21 4.48 -5.45
C VAL A 140 3.32 3.37 -4.89
N SER A 141 2.14 3.14 -5.47
CA SER A 141 1.23 2.07 -5.06
C SER A 141 1.84 0.69 -5.30
N TYR A 142 2.49 0.49 -6.46
CA TYR A 142 3.17 -0.76 -6.80
C TYR A 142 4.37 -1.02 -5.88
N LEU A 143 5.20 -0.01 -5.63
CA LEU A 143 6.33 -0.12 -4.70
C LEU A 143 5.85 -0.42 -3.26
N THR A 144 4.77 0.23 -2.82
CA THR A 144 4.17 -0.02 -1.51
C THR A 144 3.65 -1.45 -1.43
N MET A 145 2.94 -1.93 -2.45
CA MET A 145 2.44 -3.30 -2.52
C MET A 145 3.56 -4.34 -2.54
N LEU A 146 4.66 -4.05 -3.25
CA LEU A 146 5.83 -4.91 -3.28
C LEU A 146 6.49 -5.01 -1.89
N LEU A 147 6.82 -3.87 -1.27
CA LEU A 147 7.43 -3.83 0.07
C LEU A 147 6.53 -4.51 1.12
N ALA A 148 5.23 -4.32 1.02
CA ALA A 148 4.26 -5.02 1.84
C ALA A 148 4.31 -6.53 1.62
N THR A 149 4.33 -6.96 0.36
CA THR A 149 4.36 -8.38 0.02
C THR A 149 5.65 -9.03 0.52
N VAL A 150 6.80 -8.38 0.35
CA VAL A 150 8.10 -8.82 0.90
C VAL A 150 8.00 -8.99 2.41
N TYR A 151 7.49 -7.97 3.11
CA TYR A 151 7.34 -7.98 4.57
C TYR A 151 6.38 -9.08 5.07
N PHE A 152 5.21 -9.23 4.45
CA PHE A 152 4.26 -10.28 4.83
C PHE A 152 4.81 -11.67 4.49
N SER A 153 5.50 -11.82 3.36
CA SER A 153 6.11 -13.08 2.95
C SER A 153 7.24 -13.48 3.90
N SER A 154 8.10 -12.54 4.32
CA SER A 154 9.15 -12.82 5.31
C SER A 154 8.55 -13.22 6.66
N LEU A 155 7.44 -12.61 7.08
CA LEU A 155 6.78 -12.99 8.33
C LEU A 155 6.15 -14.39 8.24
N ILE A 156 5.44 -14.70 7.16
CA ILE A 156 4.86 -16.04 6.97
C ILE A 156 5.99 -17.09 6.87
N PHE A 157 7.05 -16.78 6.13
CA PHE A 157 8.22 -17.66 5.98
C PHE A 157 8.90 -17.92 7.32
N PHE A 158 9.20 -16.87 8.09
CA PHE A 158 9.79 -17.00 9.43
C PHE A 158 8.94 -17.90 10.32
N VAL A 159 7.64 -17.63 10.39
CA VAL A 159 6.74 -18.36 11.27
C VAL A 159 6.67 -19.83 10.82
N ILE A 160 6.65 -20.16 9.53
CA ILE A 160 6.58 -21.57 9.10
C ILE A 160 7.93 -22.29 9.20
N GLU A 161 9.04 -21.62 8.89
CA GLU A 161 10.34 -22.25 8.71
C GLU A 161 11.21 -22.20 9.97
N HIS A 162 11.10 -21.19 10.84
CA HIS A 162 12.02 -20.99 11.97
C HIS A 162 12.16 -22.19 12.92
N LYS A 163 11.10 -22.99 13.09
CA LYS A 163 11.14 -24.18 13.98
C LYS A 163 11.73 -25.43 13.33
N VAL A 164 11.74 -25.51 12.00
CA VAL A 164 12.06 -26.73 11.25
C VAL A 164 13.26 -26.57 10.33
N ASN A 165 13.60 -25.33 9.99
CA ASN A 165 14.68 -24.98 9.09
C ASN A 165 15.87 -24.42 9.90
N PRO A 166 17.00 -25.13 9.97
CA PRO A 166 18.17 -24.67 10.70
C PRO A 166 18.81 -23.41 10.11
N GLN A 167 18.47 -23.06 8.86
CA GLN A 167 18.95 -21.83 8.21
C GLN A 167 18.17 -20.57 8.62
N VAL A 168 17.04 -20.72 9.33
CA VAL A 168 16.19 -19.61 9.77
C VAL A 168 16.27 -19.51 11.29
N THR A 169 17.33 -18.88 11.77
CA THR A 169 17.60 -18.73 13.20
C THR A 169 16.93 -17.49 13.79
N GLY A 170 16.80 -16.44 12.98
CA GLY A 170 16.16 -15.19 13.36
C GLY A 170 15.21 -14.68 12.27
N TYR A 171 14.52 -13.57 12.57
CA TYR A 171 13.64 -12.93 11.60
C TYR A 171 14.42 -12.20 10.51
N ASP A 172 15.61 -11.71 10.83
CA ASP A 172 16.57 -11.14 9.89
C ASP A 172 16.92 -12.10 8.76
N ASP A 173 17.06 -13.40 9.05
CA ASP A 173 17.25 -14.45 8.03
C ASP A 173 16.06 -14.53 7.06
N ALA A 174 14.83 -14.47 7.59
CA ALA A 174 13.62 -14.52 6.77
C ALA A 174 13.41 -13.23 5.96
N LEU A 175 13.78 -12.08 6.51
CA LEU A 175 13.74 -10.79 5.81
C LEU A 175 14.76 -10.77 4.69
N TRP A 176 15.99 -11.22 4.96
CA TRP A 176 17.03 -11.42 3.96
C TRP A 176 16.56 -12.35 2.83
N TRP A 177 16.00 -13.51 3.19
CA TRP A 177 15.42 -14.44 2.22
C TRP A 177 14.41 -13.73 1.30
N ALA A 178 13.45 -13.00 1.87
CA ALA A 178 12.40 -12.36 1.06
C ALA A 178 12.94 -11.28 0.12
N PHE A 179 13.91 -10.46 0.56
CA PHE A 179 14.52 -9.44 -0.31
C PHE A 179 15.37 -10.05 -1.44
N MET A 180 16.11 -11.12 -1.15
CA MET A 180 16.93 -11.78 -2.15
C MET A 180 16.08 -12.53 -3.18
N ASP A 181 14.96 -13.11 -2.74
CA ASP A 181 14.07 -13.88 -3.60
C ASP A 181 13.19 -12.99 -4.48
N VAL A 182 12.64 -11.89 -3.94
CA VAL A 182 11.89 -10.89 -4.74
C VAL A 182 12.77 -10.16 -5.76
N THR A 183 14.07 -10.03 -5.50
CA THR A 183 15.00 -9.45 -6.48
C THR A 183 15.48 -10.47 -7.49
N THR A 184 15.06 -11.73 -7.37
CA THR A 184 15.47 -12.87 -8.20
C THR A 184 16.97 -13.19 -8.16
N VAL A 185 17.71 -12.54 -7.25
CA VAL A 185 19.13 -12.85 -6.99
C VAL A 185 19.24 -14.23 -6.33
N GLY A 186 18.22 -14.58 -5.53
CA GLY A 186 18.16 -15.83 -4.79
C GLY A 186 18.94 -15.72 -3.47
N SER A 187 18.42 -16.39 -2.44
CA SER A 187 19.04 -16.39 -1.12
C SER A 187 19.84 -17.67 -0.87
N ASN A 188 20.69 -17.66 0.16
CA ASN A 188 21.36 -18.85 0.68
C ASN A 188 20.46 -19.74 1.57
N ILE A 189 19.22 -19.30 1.82
CA ILE A 189 18.20 -20.00 2.62
C ILE A 189 17.18 -20.64 1.68
N TYR A 190 16.96 -21.94 1.85
CA TYR A 190 16.00 -22.69 1.04
C TYR A 190 14.82 -23.16 1.88
N ALA A 191 13.61 -23.01 1.35
CA ALA A 191 12.39 -23.45 1.99
C ALA A 191 12.33 -24.99 2.12
N VAL A 192 12.15 -25.49 3.34
CA VAL A 192 11.96 -26.94 3.56
C VAL A 192 10.49 -27.33 3.55
N THR A 193 9.59 -26.40 3.90
CA THR A 193 8.15 -26.65 3.96
C THR A 193 7.45 -26.44 2.61
N PRO A 194 6.31 -27.11 2.34
CA PRO A 194 5.53 -26.87 1.12
C PRO A 194 5.09 -25.40 0.98
N THR A 195 4.63 -24.79 2.08
CA THR A 195 4.19 -23.39 2.06
C THR A 195 5.35 -22.44 1.80
N GLY A 196 6.52 -22.67 2.42
CA GLY A 196 7.72 -21.87 2.15
C GLY A 196 8.14 -21.95 0.68
N ARG A 197 8.07 -23.13 0.06
CA ARG A 197 8.38 -23.31 -1.37
C ARG A 197 7.40 -22.59 -2.29
N ILE A 198 6.11 -22.62 -1.96
CA ILE A 198 5.09 -21.87 -2.69
C ILE A 198 5.38 -20.36 -2.59
N LEU A 199 5.73 -19.88 -1.39
CA LEU A 199 6.11 -18.48 -1.21
C LEU A 199 7.34 -18.11 -2.04
N SER A 200 8.35 -18.98 -2.13
CA SER A 200 9.53 -18.72 -2.98
C SER A 200 9.16 -18.51 -4.45
N VAL A 201 8.31 -19.38 -4.99
CA VAL A 201 7.89 -19.27 -6.40
C VAL A 201 7.08 -18.00 -6.64
N LEU A 202 6.14 -17.69 -5.74
CA LEU A 202 5.30 -16.49 -5.86
C LEU A 202 6.12 -15.21 -5.75
N LEU A 203 7.07 -15.16 -4.82
CA LEU A 203 7.86 -13.97 -4.55
C LEU A 203 8.85 -13.69 -5.70
N ALA A 204 9.51 -14.72 -6.22
CA ALA A 204 10.33 -14.62 -7.42
C ALA A 204 9.50 -14.16 -8.65
N ALA A 205 8.30 -14.70 -8.84
CA ALA A 205 7.41 -14.29 -9.93
C ALA A 205 6.99 -12.82 -9.84
N LEU A 206 6.65 -12.34 -8.64
CA LEU A 206 6.34 -10.92 -8.39
C LEU A 206 7.56 -10.02 -8.65
N GLY A 207 8.74 -10.49 -8.27
CA GLY A 207 10.03 -9.84 -8.55
C GLY A 207 10.27 -9.59 -10.03
N MET A 208 10.10 -10.63 -10.86
CA MET A 208 10.26 -10.53 -12.31
C MET A 208 9.32 -9.51 -12.96
N MET A 209 8.12 -9.32 -12.40
CA MET A 209 7.18 -8.29 -12.88
C MET A 209 7.62 -6.86 -12.53
N MET A 210 8.50 -6.68 -11.54
CA MET A 210 8.89 -5.35 -11.02
C MET A 210 9.82 -4.58 -11.96
N PHE A 211 10.87 -5.23 -12.48
CA PHE A 211 11.88 -4.56 -13.31
C PHE A 211 11.31 -3.89 -14.57
N PRO A 212 10.37 -4.52 -15.32
CA PRO A 212 9.72 -3.87 -16.45
C PRO A 212 8.93 -2.62 -16.06
N ILE A 213 8.18 -2.68 -14.96
CA ILE A 213 7.34 -1.56 -14.50
C ILE A 213 8.22 -0.37 -14.10
N PHE A 214 9.32 -0.61 -13.39
CA PHE A 214 10.30 0.44 -13.05
C PHE A 214 10.89 1.09 -14.30
N THR A 215 11.27 0.27 -15.29
CA THR A 215 11.85 0.75 -16.56
C THR A 215 10.87 1.64 -17.32
N VAL A 216 9.60 1.22 -17.41
CA VAL A 216 8.52 2.00 -18.03
C VAL A 216 8.29 3.31 -17.29
N TYR A 217 8.29 3.28 -15.96
CA TYR A 217 8.11 4.48 -15.14
C TYR A 217 9.23 5.51 -15.37
N VAL A 218 10.50 5.10 -15.31
CA VAL A 218 11.65 5.99 -15.56
C VAL A 218 11.61 6.52 -16.98
N THR A 219 11.31 5.67 -17.97
CA THR A 219 11.20 6.09 -19.37
C THR A 219 10.09 7.12 -19.56
N SER A 220 8.92 6.92 -18.93
CA SER A 220 7.82 7.88 -18.93
C SER A 220 8.22 9.22 -18.30
N LEU A 221 8.94 9.21 -17.18
CA LEU A 221 9.45 10.45 -16.56
C LEU A 221 10.39 11.22 -17.51
N VAL A 222 11.34 10.52 -18.14
CA VAL A 222 12.28 11.13 -19.10
C VAL A 222 11.54 11.66 -20.33
N GLN A 223 10.60 10.90 -20.88
CA GLN A 223 9.77 11.31 -22.02
C GLN A 223 8.94 12.56 -21.69
N ASN A 224 8.32 12.59 -20.51
CA ASN A 224 7.55 13.75 -20.05
C ASN A 224 8.44 14.98 -19.83
N ALA A 225 9.64 14.80 -19.27
CA ALA A 225 10.61 15.88 -19.11
C ALA A 225 11.09 16.43 -20.47
N ASN A 226 11.37 15.55 -21.43
CA ASN A 226 11.76 15.93 -22.79
C ASN A 226 10.62 16.65 -23.52
N LYS A 227 9.38 16.18 -23.38
CA LYS A 227 8.21 16.84 -23.98
C LYS A 227 8.03 18.25 -23.43
N ARG A 228 8.12 18.43 -22.10
CA ARG A 228 8.03 19.74 -21.45
C ARG A 228 9.16 20.68 -21.88
N LYS A 229 10.38 20.16 -22.05
CA LYS A 229 11.52 20.93 -22.59
C LYS A 229 11.26 21.39 -24.04
N ASN A 230 10.71 20.53 -24.88
CA ASN A 230 10.39 20.86 -26.27
C ASN A 230 9.24 21.89 -26.37
N GLU A 231 8.23 21.80 -25.50
CA GLU A 231 7.15 22.79 -25.41
C GLU A 231 7.70 24.19 -25.07
N LEU A 232 8.57 24.29 -24.04
CA LEU A 232 9.27 25.53 -23.68
C LEU A 232 10.13 26.09 -24.83
N TYR A 233 10.88 25.22 -25.52
CA TYR A 233 11.73 25.64 -26.63
C TYR A 233 10.92 26.11 -27.85
N ASN A 234 9.74 25.53 -28.09
CA ASN A 234 8.85 25.96 -29.17
C ASN A 234 8.11 27.26 -28.83
N GLU A 235 7.73 27.49 -27.57
CA GLU A 235 7.16 28.78 -27.12
C GLU A 235 8.16 29.94 -27.29
N ASP A 236 9.43 29.76 -26.91
CA ASP A 236 10.47 30.80 -27.07
C ASP A 236 10.83 31.09 -28.53
N ASN A 237 10.62 30.13 -29.44
CA ASN A 237 10.92 30.27 -30.87
C ASN A 237 9.69 30.61 -31.73
N THR A 238 8.51 30.83 -31.13
CA THR A 238 7.33 31.28 -31.88
C THR A 238 7.50 32.77 -32.22
N PRO A 239 7.53 33.18 -33.50
CA PRO A 239 7.65 34.59 -33.86
C PRO A 239 6.48 35.37 -33.26
N GLN A 240 6.79 36.36 -32.43
CA GLN A 240 5.80 37.33 -31.96
C GLN A 240 5.09 37.92 -33.18
N PRO A 241 3.74 37.93 -33.26
CA PRO A 241 3.05 38.49 -34.41
C PRO A 241 3.51 39.94 -34.62
N GLU A 242 4.08 40.23 -35.79
CA GLU A 242 4.60 41.56 -36.19
C GLU A 242 3.56 42.70 -36.12
N ALA A 243 2.28 42.38 -35.86
CA ALA A 243 1.19 43.33 -35.76
C ALA A 243 1.29 44.33 -34.59
N ALA A 244 2.13 44.07 -33.56
CA ALA A 244 2.22 44.96 -32.39
C ALA A 244 3.31 46.05 -32.48
N LYS A 245 4.22 46.00 -33.48
CA LYS A 245 5.31 46.99 -33.61
C LYS A 245 5.01 48.16 -34.56
N GLN A 246 3.95 48.11 -35.36
CA GLN A 246 3.63 49.18 -36.31
C GLN A 246 2.73 50.30 -35.76
N THR A 247 2.20 50.19 -34.53
CA THR A 247 1.35 51.25 -33.95
C THR A 247 2.12 52.29 -33.14
N ALA A 248 3.43 52.08 -32.89
CA ALA A 248 4.23 52.97 -32.03
C ALA A 248 5.18 53.93 -32.78
N SER A 249 5.22 53.90 -34.12
CA SER A 249 6.16 54.71 -34.91
C SER A 249 5.49 55.40 -36.11
N LYS A 250 4.40 56.14 -35.88
CA LYS A 250 4.03 57.24 -36.79
C LYS A 250 4.58 58.55 -36.20
N PRO A 251 5.51 59.24 -36.88
CA PRO A 251 5.91 60.59 -36.47
C PRO A 251 4.73 61.53 -36.72
N ALA A 252 4.35 62.28 -35.68
CA ALA A 252 3.47 63.42 -35.81
C ALA A 252 4.26 64.57 -36.47
N GLU A 253 4.29 64.59 -37.79
CA GLU A 253 4.75 65.74 -38.56
C GLU A 253 3.60 66.34 -39.38
N GLY A 254 3.39 67.65 -39.21
CA GLY A 254 2.88 68.51 -40.28
C GLY A 254 1.45 69.00 -40.17
N GLY A 255 1.25 70.14 -39.51
CA GLY A 255 0.03 70.94 -39.56
C GLY A 255 0.29 72.44 -39.36
N LYS A 256 1.02 73.04 -40.31
CA LYS A 256 1.09 74.50 -40.61
C LYS A 256 -0.38 74.97 -40.85
N ILE A 257 -0.89 76.18 -40.57
CA ILE A 257 -0.59 77.55 -41.05
C ILE A 257 -1.59 78.51 -40.32
N THR A 258 -1.21 79.73 -39.90
CA THR A 258 -1.78 81.05 -40.33
C THR A 258 -1.61 82.20 -39.32
N SER A 259 -1.11 83.31 -39.90
CA SER A 259 -1.03 84.72 -39.48
C SER A 259 -0.11 85.14 -38.33
#